data_AF-A0ABD0UUY6-F1
#
_entry.id   AF-A0ABD0UUY6-F1
#
_cell.length_a   1.000
_cell.length_b   1.000
_cell.length_c   1.000
_cell.angle_alpha   90.00
_cell.angle_beta   90.00
_cell.angle_gamma   90.00
#
_symmetry.space_group_name_H-M   'P 1'
#
loop_
_entity.id
_entity.type
_entity.pdbx_description
1 polymer ?
#
loop_
_entity_poly.entity_id
_entity_poly.type
_entity_poly.pdbx_seq_one_letter_code
_entity_poly.pdbx_strand_id
1 'polypeptide(L)' 'MSFQDLESGRLATGRRNLINGKQDTTQAVASGVFQINTAVATFHRLVNSLGTPKDTPVLREKL' A
#
# COMPACT_ATOMS: atom_id res chain seq x y z
N MET A 1 -9.99 -0.17 2.06
CA MET A 1 -9.90 1.24 1.62
C MET A 1 -8.93 1.26 0.45
N SER A 2 -9.43 1.42 -0.77
CA SER A 2 -8.64 1.33 -2.01
C SER A 2 -8.20 2.72 -2.49
N PHE A 3 -7.04 2.80 -3.13
CA PHE A 3 -6.48 4.03 -3.70
C PHE A 3 -7.40 4.69 -4.74
N GLN A 4 -8.22 3.90 -5.43
CA GLN A 4 -9.27 4.36 -6.33
C GLN A 4 -10.24 5.35 -5.68
N ASP A 5 -10.55 5.18 -4.39
CA ASP A 5 -11.55 6.00 -3.70
C ASP A 5 -11.02 7.42 -3.41
N LEU A 6 -9.70 7.58 -3.25
CA LEU A 6 -9.06 8.88 -3.02
C LEU A 6 -8.75 9.65 -4.31
N GLU A 7 -8.52 8.94 -5.42
CA GLU A 7 -8.21 9.57 -6.71
C GLU A 7 -9.47 9.97 -7.50
N SER A 8 -10.61 9.31 -7.26
CA SER A 8 -11.87 9.58 -7.97
C SER A 8 -12.43 10.99 -7.73
N GLY A 9 -12.03 11.64 -6.63
CA GLY A 9 -12.47 13.01 -6.28
C GLY A 9 -11.63 14.14 -6.89
N ARG A 10 -10.51 13.85 -7.57
CA ARG A 10 -9.54 14.89 -8.01
C ARG A 10 -9.27 14.95 -9.52
N LEU A 11 -9.82 14.05 -10.33
CA LEU A 11 -9.41 13.87 -11.73
C LEU A 11 -10.37 14.43 -12.80
N ALA A 12 -11.46 15.12 -12.42
CA ALA A 12 -12.44 15.60 -13.40
C ALA A 12 -12.06 16.90 -14.14
N THR A 13 -11.07 17.67 -13.68
CA THR A 13 -10.78 18.98 -14.31
C THR A 13 -9.27 19.25 -14.44
N GLY A 14 -8.64 18.69 -15.47
CA GLY A 14 -7.58 19.42 -16.16
C GLY A 14 -6.11 18.95 -16.08
N ARG A 15 -5.78 17.66 -15.92
CA ARG A 15 -4.37 17.21 -15.98
C ARG A 15 -4.06 15.99 -16.87
N ARG A 16 -4.78 15.84 -17.99
CA ARG A 16 -4.45 14.86 -19.05
C ARG A 16 -3.11 15.11 -19.77
N ASN A 17 -2.21 15.95 -19.28
CA ASN A 17 -1.04 16.43 -20.03
C ASN A 17 0.33 16.33 -19.34
N LEU A 18 0.51 15.50 -18.30
CA LEU A 18 1.82 15.32 -17.65
C LEU A 18 2.34 13.87 -17.72
N ILE A 19 2.09 13.24 -18.86
CA ILE A 19 2.82 12.07 -19.34
C ILE A 19 4.26 12.54 -19.64
N ASN A 20 5.10 12.75 -18.62
CA ASN A 20 6.53 13.00 -18.86
C ASN A 20 7.42 12.65 -17.64
N GLY A 21 7.78 11.37 -17.53
CA GLY A 21 9.15 10.95 -17.22
C GLY A 21 9.76 11.18 -15.83
N LYS A 22 9.09 11.84 -14.89
CA LYS A 22 9.55 11.94 -13.51
C LYS A 22 8.36 11.69 -12.59
N GLN A 23 8.30 10.49 -12.03
CA GLN A 23 7.50 10.24 -10.83
C GLN A 23 7.93 11.32 -9.83
N ASP A 24 7.05 12.27 -9.52
CA ASP A 24 7.35 13.37 -8.62
C ASP A 24 8.00 12.76 -7.38
N THR A 25 9.18 13.24 -6.98
CA THR A 25 9.93 12.69 -5.83
C THR A 25 9.04 12.55 -4.60
N THR A 26 8.09 13.47 -4.44
CA THR A 26 6.99 13.42 -3.46
C THR A 26 6.11 12.17 -3.58
N GLN A 27 5.69 11.79 -4.79
CA GLN A 27 4.90 10.58 -5.04
C GLN A 27 5.72 9.30 -4.78
N ALA A 28 7.00 9.29 -5.14
CA ALA A 28 7.89 8.16 -4.83
C ALA A 28 8.04 7.98 -3.31
N VAL A 29 8.30 9.05 -2.58
CA VAL A 29 8.39 9.03 -1.10
C VAL A 29 7.06 8.61 -0.47
N ALA A 30 5.93 9.18 -0.92
CA ALA A 30 4.61 8.81 -0.42
C ALA A 30 4.31 7.32 -0.64
N SER A 31 4.66 6.78 -1.81
CA SER A 31 4.49 5.36 -2.10
C SER A 31 5.36 4.46 -1.21
N GLY A 32 6.61 4.86 -0.94
CA GLY A 32 7.51 4.14 -0.05
C GLY A 32 7.00 4.10 1.39
N VAL A 33 6.54 5.25 1.92
CA VAL A 33 5.96 5.33 3.28
C VAL A 33 4.71 4.46 3.39
N PHE A 34 3.85 4.47 2.37
CA PHE A 34 2.66 3.61 2.33
C PHE A 34 3.02 2.12 2.32
N GLN A 35 4.00 1.73 1.50
CA GLN A 35 4.49 0.35 1.43
C GLN A 35 5.05 -0.11 2.78
N ILE A 36 5.86 0.72 3.45
CA ILE A 36 6.40 0.43 4.78
C ILE A 36 5.28 0.23 5.79
N ASN A 37 4.33 1.17 5.89
CA ASN A 37 3.21 1.05 6.83
C ASN A 37 2.36 -0.19 6.56
N THR A 38 2.16 -0.54 5.28
CA THR A 38 1.43 -1.74 4.87
C THR A 38 2.18 -3.01 5.27
N ALA A 39 3.50 -3.05 5.08
CA ALA A 39 4.34 -4.18 5.48
C ALA A 39 4.32 -4.36 7.00
N VAL A 40 4.45 -3.28 7.77
CA VAL A 40 4.38 -3.30 9.25
C VAL A 40 3.03 -3.81 9.73
N ALA A 41 1.91 -3.30 9.18
CA ALA A 41 0.58 -3.78 9.54
C ALA A 41 0.37 -5.27 9.19
N THR A 42 0.89 -5.72 8.05
CA THR A 42 0.86 -7.12 7.64
C THR A 42 1.67 -7.99 8.61
N PHE A 43 2.87 -7.56 8.97
CA PHE A 43 3.72 -8.24 9.94
C PHE A 43 3.04 -8.37 11.30
N HIS A 44 2.44 -7.30 11.83
CA HIS A 44 1.67 -7.37 13.08
C HIS A 44 0.52 -8.38 13.00
N ARG A 45 -0.20 -8.45 11.87
CA ARG A 45 -1.26 -9.45 11.68
C ARG A 45 -0.71 -10.87 11.62
N LEU A 46 0.43 -11.07 10.97
CA LEU A 46 1.12 -12.36 10.92
C LEU A 46 1.56 -12.80 12.32
N VAL A 47 2.31 -11.95 13.04
CA VAL A 47 2.77 -12.22 14.41
C VAL A 47 1.60 -12.49 15.35
N ASN A 48 0.53 -11.69 15.29
CA ASN A 48 -0.64 -11.89 16.13
C ASN A 48 -1.46 -13.13 15.73
N SER A 49 -1.26 -13.68 14.52
CA SER A 49 -1.91 -14.92 14.08
C SER A 49 -1.13 -16.17 14.47
N LEU A 50 0.18 -16.06 14.78
CA LEU A 50 1.01 -17.17 15.21
C LEU A 50 0.48 -17.78 16.51
N GLY A 51 0.30 -19.10 16.54
CA GLY A 51 -0.23 -19.82 17.70
C GLY A 51 -1.74 -19.66 17.94
N THR A 52 -2.46 -18.91 17.10
CA THR A 52 -3.93 -18.87 17.09
C THR A 52 -4.49 -19.92 16.11
N PRO A 53 -5.75 -20.35 16.20
CA PRO A 53 -6.35 -21.25 15.21
C PRO A 53 -6.44 -20.65 13.78
N LYS A 54 -6.03 -19.38 13.58
CA LYS A 54 -5.88 -18.76 12.25
C LYS A 54 -4.46 -18.85 11.68
N ASP A 55 -3.55 -19.48 12.41
CA ASP A 55 -2.18 -19.76 11.97
C ASP A 55 -2.26 -20.80 10.83
N THR A 56 -2.05 -20.34 9.59
CA THR A 56 -1.98 -21.21 8.41
C THR A 56 -0.53 -21.27 7.94
N PRO A 57 -0.05 -22.41 7.44
CA PRO A 57 1.35 -22.55 7.00
C PRO A 57 1.74 -21.50 5.94
N VAL A 58 0.80 -21.10 5.08
CA VAL A 58 0.99 -20.04 4.06
C VAL A 58 1.29 -18.66 4.68
N LEU A 59 0.79 -18.38 5.89
CA LEU A 59 1.08 -17.13 6.60
C LEU A 59 2.50 -17.14 7.19
N ARG A 60 3.00 -18.31 7.63
CA ARG A 60 4.38 -18.44 8.15
C ARG A 60 5.46 -18.31 7.08
N GLU A 61 5.21 -18.78 5.86
CA GLU A 61 6.16 -18.65 4.74
C GLU A 61 6.35 -17.21 4.25
N LYS A 62 5.48 -16.28 4.66
CA LYS A 62 5.56 -14.85 4.31
C LYS A 62 6.30 -14.00 5.34
N LEU A 63 6.84 -14.63 6.40
CA LEU A 63 7.84 -14.04 7.30
C LEU A 63 9.21 -14.06 6.60
#